data_AF-A0A8C3JV35-F1
#
_entry.id   AF-A0A8C3JV35-F1
#
_cell.length_a   1.000
_cell.length_b   1.000
_cell.length_c   1.000
_cell.angle_alpha   90.00
_cell.angle_beta   90.00
_cell.angle_gamma   90.00
#
_symmetry.space_group_name_H-M   'P 1'
#
loop_
_entity.id
_entity.type
_entity.pdbx_description
1 polymer ?
#
loop_
_entity_poly.entity_id
_entity_poly.type
_entity_poly.pdbx_seq_one_letter_code
_entity_poly.pdbx_strand_id
1 'polypeptide(L)'
;MAMLWKFMRVAKYSKTALAPKVKVRGIPTHSKHSSSKSVPSDFAANTAPCSNTVELLGKAYPQDDYSNVTEKILSKVGKNLHNKKHHPLWLIKEQVKDHFYKQYVGRRGTPLFSVYDGLSPVVTVQQNFDSLLIPQNHASRRKEDNYYLNRDHMLRAHTSAHQWDLIHSGLDAFLAVGDVYRRDTIDNTHYPVFHQMEGVRLFSCHELFSNIKDGEGLQLFEQGHRTAHKQECHTMEAVRLVEFNLKQVLTKLMTHIFGDGLQVRWVDCYFPFTHPSFEMEINFQGEWMEVLGCGVMEQQLVNSAGAQDKIGWAFGLGLERLAMILYDIPDIRLFWSEDERFLKQFIVPHIWQKIKFQPLSRYPPLINDISFWLPSETYSKNDFYDLARTIGGDLIEKVVLVDEFTHPKTKKVSHCYRIVYRHPERTLTQEEVHRIHQAIEESAVRELGVEGRF
;
A
#
# COMPACT_ATOMS: atom_id res chain seq x y z
N MET A 1 -11.25 12.38 -2.93
CA MET A 1 -11.43 10.92 -2.90
C MET A 1 -10.43 10.19 -3.82
N ALA A 2 -9.11 10.39 -3.66
CA ALA A 2 -8.10 9.66 -4.47
C ALA A 2 -6.80 9.54 -3.65
N MET A 3 -6.52 8.38 -3.04
CA MET A 3 -5.30 8.16 -2.25
C MET A 3 -4.77 6.71 -2.17
N LEU A 4 -5.22 5.77 -3.02
CA LEU A 4 -4.63 4.41 -2.97
C LEU A 4 -3.26 4.33 -3.66
N TRP A 5 -2.92 5.26 -4.56
CA TRP A 5 -1.57 5.37 -5.16
C TRP A 5 -0.87 6.72 -4.94
N LYS A 6 -1.55 7.73 -4.38
CA LYS A 6 -0.96 9.07 -4.11
C LYS A 6 0.29 9.06 -3.22
N PHE A 7 0.48 8.04 -2.36
CA PHE A 7 1.67 7.93 -1.51
C PHE A 7 2.98 7.88 -2.32
N MET A 8 2.93 7.44 -3.60
CA MET A 8 4.07 7.40 -4.51
C MET A 8 4.14 8.56 -5.50
N ARG A 9 3.15 9.47 -5.47
CA ARG A 9 2.98 10.52 -6.46
C ARG A 9 3.74 11.77 -6.05
N VAL A 10 4.74 12.17 -6.85
CA VAL A 10 5.27 13.54 -6.84
C VAL A 10 4.56 14.34 -7.93
N ALA A 11 3.86 15.41 -7.55
CA ALA A 11 3.31 16.35 -8.52
C ALA A 11 4.46 17.12 -9.19
N LYS A 12 4.51 17.06 -10.53
CA LYS A 12 5.29 17.89 -11.49
C LYS A 12 6.50 18.64 -10.91
N TYR A 13 7.70 18.14 -11.21
CA TYR A 13 8.95 18.89 -11.04
C TYR A 13 8.88 20.25 -11.77
N SER A 14 8.90 21.35 -11.01
CA SER A 14 9.26 22.66 -11.52
C SER A 14 10.79 22.76 -11.60
N LYS A 15 11.31 23.17 -12.76
CA LYS A 15 12.74 23.34 -13.02
C LYS A 15 13.30 24.46 -12.15
N THR A 16 14.26 24.16 -11.29
CA THR A 16 15.21 25.16 -10.80
C THR A 16 16.64 24.59 -10.76
N ALA A 17 17.54 25.41 -11.30
CA ALA A 17 18.90 25.07 -11.70
C ALA A 17 19.83 24.81 -10.51
N LEU A 18 20.78 23.89 -10.74
CA LEU A 18 21.97 23.65 -9.92
C LEU A 18 22.91 24.87 -9.96
N ALA A 19 23.45 25.24 -8.80
CA ALA A 19 24.63 26.08 -8.66
C ALA A 19 25.67 25.37 -7.74
N PRO A 20 26.98 25.61 -7.91
CA PRO A 20 27.99 24.58 -7.68
C PRO A 20 28.89 24.79 -6.45
N LYS A 21 29.46 23.65 -5.99
CA LYS A 21 30.76 23.44 -5.31
C LYS A 21 31.01 24.16 -3.97
N VAL A 22 31.02 23.37 -2.89
CA VAL A 22 31.76 23.69 -1.64
C VAL A 22 32.95 22.72 -1.50
N LYS A 23 34.12 23.30 -1.23
CA LYS A 23 35.43 22.64 -1.10
C LYS A 23 35.56 21.86 0.21
N VAL A 24 36.13 20.66 0.09
CA VAL A 24 36.66 19.83 1.17
C VAL A 24 37.93 20.46 1.76
N ARG A 25 38.08 20.46 3.09
CA ARG A 25 39.34 20.76 3.79
C ARG A 25 39.62 19.72 4.89
N GLY A 26 40.68 18.95 4.66
CA GLY A 26 41.85 18.79 5.54
C GLY A 26 41.66 18.28 6.97
N ILE A 27 42.02 17.02 7.15
CA ILE A 27 42.38 16.37 8.43
C ILE A 27 43.68 16.98 9.00
N PRO A 28 43.83 17.06 10.33
CA PRO A 28 45.13 16.85 10.95
C PRO A 28 45.12 15.66 11.93
N THR A 29 46.11 14.80 11.72
CA THR A 29 46.58 13.73 12.58
C THR A 29 47.19 14.27 13.87
N HIS A 30 46.92 13.68 15.03
CA HIS A 30 47.91 13.49 16.09
C HIS A 30 47.54 12.34 17.03
N SER A 31 48.44 11.37 17.10
CA SER A 31 48.53 10.27 18.07
C SER A 31 48.94 10.75 19.46
N LYS A 32 48.43 10.13 20.52
CA LYS A 32 49.21 9.81 21.73
C LYS A 32 48.52 8.71 22.55
N HIS A 33 49.29 7.66 22.84
CA HIS A 33 48.98 6.58 23.75
C HIS A 33 48.89 7.07 25.21
N SER A 34 47.96 6.52 25.99
CA SER A 34 48.27 6.11 27.37
C SER A 34 47.35 4.98 27.82
N SER A 35 47.97 3.95 28.34
CA SER A 35 47.38 2.75 28.94
C SER A 35 47.06 2.99 30.41
N SER A 36 45.90 2.56 30.89
CA SER A 36 45.78 2.07 32.26
C SER A 36 44.72 0.96 32.34
N LYS A 37 45.12 -0.14 32.99
CA LYS A 37 44.30 -1.30 33.32
C LYS A 37 43.63 -1.03 34.67
N SER A 38 42.34 -1.32 34.79
CA SER A 38 41.71 -1.70 36.06
C SER A 38 40.60 -2.72 35.79
N VAL A 39 40.54 -3.74 36.65
CA VAL A 39 39.58 -4.86 36.67
C VAL A 39 38.80 -4.76 38.00
N PRO A 40 37.68 -5.48 38.17
CA PRO A 40 36.30 -5.00 38.06
C PRO A 40 35.67 -4.69 39.44
N SER A 41 34.61 -3.88 39.47
CA SER A 41 33.74 -3.82 40.64
C SER A 41 32.40 -4.46 40.32
N ASP A 42 32.16 -5.62 40.95
CA ASP A 42 30.85 -6.24 41.10
C ASP A 42 29.84 -5.27 41.76
N PHE A 43 28.56 -5.56 41.51
CA PHE A 43 27.35 -4.80 41.84
C PHE A 43 26.87 -3.80 40.78
N ALA A 44 26.26 -4.35 39.72
CA ALA A 44 25.15 -3.68 39.05
C ALA A 44 23.99 -4.66 38.94
N ALA A 45 22.82 -4.21 39.40
CA ALA A 45 21.61 -4.96 39.57
C ALA A 45 21.20 -5.73 38.29
N ASN A 46 20.62 -6.92 38.49
CA ASN A 46 19.76 -7.57 37.51
C ASN A 46 18.54 -6.69 37.24
N THR A 47 18.70 -5.67 36.42
CA THR A 47 17.61 -5.12 35.63
C THR A 47 17.80 -5.68 34.24
N ALA A 48 17.15 -6.83 33.98
CA ALA A 48 16.89 -7.23 32.61
C ALA A 48 16.21 -6.03 31.93
N PRO A 49 16.78 -5.44 30.86
CA PRO A 49 16.00 -4.54 30.04
C PRO A 49 14.88 -5.39 29.48
N CYS A 50 13.64 -5.08 29.83
CA CYS A 50 12.49 -5.61 29.13
C CYS A 50 12.62 -5.09 27.69
N SER A 51 13.31 -5.83 26.82
CA SER A 51 13.40 -5.47 25.41
C SER A 51 12.02 -5.76 24.84
N ASN A 52 11.16 -4.75 24.82
CA ASN A 52 9.85 -4.85 24.19
C ASN A 52 10.05 -5.39 22.77
N THR A 53 9.58 -6.63 22.55
CA THR A 53 9.80 -7.39 21.34
C THR A 53 8.43 -7.75 20.79
N VAL A 54 8.23 -7.53 19.50
CA VAL A 54 7.01 -7.98 18.81
C VAL A 54 7.25 -9.40 18.31
N GLU A 55 6.46 -10.36 18.76
CA GLU A 55 6.46 -11.71 18.21
C GLU A 55 5.38 -11.82 17.12
N LEU A 56 5.79 -12.19 15.91
CA LEU A 56 4.88 -12.32 14.77
C LEU A 56 5.32 -13.47 13.87
N LEU A 57 4.39 -14.40 13.58
CA LEU A 57 4.62 -15.57 12.73
C LEU A 57 5.86 -16.41 13.15
N GLY A 58 6.06 -16.58 14.47
CA GLY A 58 7.16 -17.36 15.03
C GLY A 58 8.53 -16.69 14.99
N LYS A 59 8.59 -15.38 14.68
CA LYS A 59 9.80 -14.57 14.69
C LYS A 59 9.68 -13.42 15.69
N ALA A 60 10.79 -13.07 16.32
CA ALA A 60 10.91 -11.98 17.25
C ALA A 60 11.52 -10.74 16.57
N TYR A 61 10.87 -9.59 16.73
CA TYR A 61 11.30 -8.30 16.19
C TYR A 61 11.50 -7.31 17.35
N PRO A 62 12.75 -7.01 17.75
CA PRO A 62 13.02 -6.02 18.79
C PRO A 62 12.46 -4.66 18.37
N GLN A 63 11.76 -3.99 19.28
CA GLN A 63 11.26 -2.64 19.03
C GLN A 63 12.37 -1.59 19.17
N ASP A 64 12.22 -0.50 18.43
CA ASP A 64 13.08 0.67 18.39
C ASP A 64 12.24 1.95 18.17
N ASP A 65 12.90 3.08 17.94
CA ASP A 65 12.23 4.36 17.74
C ASP A 65 11.38 4.44 16.46
N TYR A 66 11.52 3.51 15.51
CA TYR A 66 10.68 3.41 14.32
C TYR A 66 9.40 2.61 14.55
N SER A 67 9.35 1.80 15.60
CA SER A 67 8.28 0.85 15.85
C SER A 67 6.96 1.56 16.15
N ASN A 68 5.92 1.24 15.38
CA ASN A 68 4.60 1.87 15.51
C ASN A 68 3.42 0.93 15.22
N VAL A 69 3.68 -0.38 15.10
CA VAL A 69 2.63 -1.40 15.01
C VAL A 69 1.79 -1.43 16.28
N THR A 70 0.48 -1.60 16.14
CA THR A 70 -0.44 -1.80 17.27
C THR A 70 -0.91 -3.25 17.33
N GLU A 71 -1.28 -3.73 18.51
CA GLU A 71 -1.85 -5.08 18.68
C GLU A 71 -3.07 -5.31 17.78
N LYS A 72 -3.90 -4.27 17.61
CA LYS A 72 -5.07 -4.31 16.71
C LYS A 72 -4.65 -4.61 15.26
N ILE A 73 -3.59 -3.99 14.77
CA ILE A 73 -3.07 -4.23 13.41
C ILE A 73 -2.45 -5.62 13.30
N LEU A 74 -1.65 -6.02 14.30
CA LEU A 74 -1.06 -7.36 14.35
C LEU A 74 -2.13 -8.47 14.36
N SER A 75 -3.27 -8.25 15.01
CA SER A 75 -4.40 -9.20 15.03
C SER A 75 -5.04 -9.46 13.66
N LYS A 76 -4.79 -8.60 12.67
CA LYS A 76 -5.27 -8.74 11.29
C LYS A 76 -4.31 -9.57 10.41
N VAL A 77 -3.05 -9.71 10.82
CA VAL A 77 -2.06 -10.52 10.10
C VAL A 77 -2.51 -11.98 10.07
N GLY A 78 -2.45 -12.59 8.89
CA GLY A 78 -2.82 -13.99 8.68
C GLY A 78 -4.32 -14.24 8.51
N LYS A 79 -5.17 -13.21 8.57
CA LYS A 79 -6.61 -13.35 8.24
C LYS A 79 -6.85 -13.71 6.77
N ASN A 80 -5.95 -13.27 5.88
CA ASN A 80 -5.85 -13.69 4.48
C ASN A 80 -7.22 -13.76 3.76
N LEU A 81 -7.99 -12.65 3.78
CA LEU A 81 -9.36 -12.64 3.25
C LEU A 81 -9.40 -12.95 1.74
N HIS A 82 -8.33 -12.63 1.01
CA HIS A 82 -8.12 -13.01 -0.39
C HIS A 82 -8.03 -14.54 -0.61
N ASN A 83 -7.81 -15.32 0.44
CA ASN A 83 -7.76 -16.79 0.42
C ASN A 83 -8.97 -17.45 1.10
N LYS A 84 -9.88 -16.67 1.71
CA LYS A 84 -11.12 -17.21 2.28
C LYS A 84 -12.11 -17.51 1.15
N LYS A 85 -12.39 -18.80 0.92
CA LYS A 85 -13.32 -19.24 -0.13
C LYS A 85 -14.69 -18.53 0.02
N HIS A 86 -15.28 -18.13 -1.10
CA HIS A 86 -16.53 -17.35 -1.19
C HIS A 86 -16.46 -15.92 -0.65
N HIS A 87 -15.31 -15.45 -0.16
CA HIS A 87 -15.15 -14.04 0.15
C HIS A 87 -15.13 -13.20 -1.15
N PRO A 88 -15.71 -11.99 -1.19
CA PRO A 88 -15.68 -11.13 -2.39
C PRO A 88 -14.26 -10.85 -2.92
N LEU A 89 -13.28 -10.68 -2.03
CA LEU A 89 -11.88 -10.48 -2.46
C LEU A 89 -11.27 -11.76 -3.06
N TRP A 90 -11.64 -12.93 -2.54
CA TRP A 90 -11.27 -14.22 -3.14
C TRP A 90 -11.91 -14.40 -4.51
N LEU A 91 -13.19 -14.00 -4.69
CA LEU A 91 -13.87 -14.07 -5.98
C LEU A 91 -13.14 -13.27 -7.05
N ILE A 92 -12.78 -12.02 -6.77
CA ILE A 92 -12.02 -11.18 -7.72
C ILE A 92 -10.65 -11.77 -8.00
N LYS A 93 -9.94 -12.26 -6.96
CA LYS A 93 -8.66 -12.96 -7.14
C LYS A 93 -8.80 -14.12 -8.12
N GLU A 94 -9.78 -14.99 -7.93
CA GLU A 94 -10.00 -16.14 -8.82
C GLU A 94 -10.43 -15.71 -10.23
N GLN A 95 -11.25 -14.66 -10.38
CA GLN A 95 -11.61 -14.11 -11.69
C GLN A 95 -10.38 -13.58 -12.45
N VAL A 96 -9.50 -12.84 -11.78
CA VAL A 96 -8.26 -12.34 -12.37
C VAL A 96 -7.34 -13.50 -12.76
N LYS A 97 -7.15 -14.48 -11.87
CA LYS A 97 -6.37 -15.70 -12.17
C LYS A 97 -6.93 -16.43 -13.39
N ASP A 98 -8.24 -16.65 -13.44
CA ASP A 98 -8.92 -17.32 -14.55
C ASP A 98 -8.75 -16.56 -15.88
N HIS A 99 -8.80 -15.22 -15.84
CA HIS A 99 -8.51 -14.39 -17.01
C HIS A 99 -7.08 -14.60 -17.53
N PHE A 100 -6.08 -14.57 -16.65
CA PHE A 100 -4.68 -14.79 -17.06
C PHE A 100 -4.44 -16.23 -17.57
N TYR A 101 -5.12 -17.23 -17.02
CA TYR A 101 -4.96 -18.61 -17.47
C TYR A 101 -5.68 -18.93 -18.79
N LYS A 102 -6.85 -18.33 -19.04
CA LYS A 102 -7.70 -18.69 -20.20
C LYS A 102 -7.68 -17.66 -21.33
N GLN A 103 -7.52 -16.38 -21.02
CA GLN A 103 -7.75 -15.28 -21.96
C GLN A 103 -6.48 -14.52 -22.34
N TYR A 104 -5.42 -14.61 -21.54
CA TYR A 104 -4.13 -14.06 -21.91
C TYR A 104 -3.54 -14.91 -23.04
N VAL A 105 -3.36 -14.33 -24.22
CA VAL A 105 -2.72 -14.99 -25.36
C VAL A 105 -1.38 -14.32 -25.60
N GLY A 106 -0.30 -15.03 -25.26
CA GLY A 106 1.05 -14.64 -25.66
C GLY A 106 1.33 -15.07 -27.10
N ARG A 107 2.29 -14.40 -27.76
CA ARG A 107 2.59 -14.63 -29.19
C ARG A 107 3.15 -16.02 -29.50
N ARG A 108 3.77 -16.68 -28.52
CA ARG A 108 4.34 -18.04 -28.61
C ARG A 108 3.62 -19.06 -27.69
N GLY A 109 2.44 -18.71 -27.21
CA GLY A 109 1.72 -19.42 -26.15
C GLY A 109 1.48 -18.54 -24.94
N THR A 110 0.51 -18.90 -24.10
CA THR A 110 0.19 -18.20 -22.85
C THR A 110 1.31 -18.45 -21.84
N PRO A 111 2.12 -17.45 -21.44
CA PRO A 111 3.04 -17.61 -20.33
C PRO A 111 2.24 -18.00 -19.09
N LEU A 112 2.71 -19.03 -18.39
CA LEU A 112 2.09 -19.45 -17.15
C LEU A 112 2.37 -18.41 -16.07
N PHE A 113 1.35 -17.65 -15.69
CA PHE A 113 1.43 -16.74 -14.55
C PHE A 113 1.41 -17.56 -13.26
N SER A 114 2.58 -17.74 -12.65
CA SER A 114 2.68 -18.38 -11.33
C SER A 114 2.03 -17.49 -10.28
N VAL A 115 1.22 -18.07 -9.38
CA VAL A 115 0.44 -17.30 -8.40
C VAL A 115 1.05 -17.46 -7.01
N TYR A 116 1.34 -16.33 -6.36
CA TYR A 116 1.88 -16.26 -5.01
C TYR A 116 0.90 -15.49 -4.11
N ASP A 117 0.01 -16.22 -3.43
CA ASP A 117 -1.01 -15.65 -2.54
C ASP A 117 -0.81 -16.00 -1.05
N GLY A 118 0.35 -16.58 -0.71
CA GLY A 118 0.73 -17.00 0.64
C GLY A 118 2.01 -16.35 1.19
N LEU A 119 2.50 -15.26 0.56
CA LEU A 119 3.70 -14.57 1.02
C LEU A 119 3.46 -13.82 2.33
N SER A 120 4.38 -13.95 3.28
CA SER A 120 4.35 -13.21 4.55
C SER A 120 4.26 -11.69 4.29
N PRO A 121 3.38 -10.96 4.99
CA PRO A 121 3.32 -9.50 4.89
C PRO A 121 4.49 -8.80 5.55
N VAL A 122 5.26 -9.49 6.40
CA VAL A 122 6.50 -8.95 6.98
C VAL A 122 7.59 -8.96 5.92
N VAL A 123 8.11 -7.78 5.60
CA VAL A 123 9.18 -7.54 4.62
C VAL A 123 10.24 -6.62 5.21
N THR A 124 11.43 -6.64 4.63
CA THR A 124 12.46 -5.64 4.95
C THR A 124 12.11 -4.28 4.32
N VAL A 125 12.64 -3.21 4.89
CA VAL A 125 12.57 -1.86 4.29
C VAL A 125 13.19 -1.85 2.89
N GLN A 126 14.23 -2.67 2.67
CA GLN A 126 14.84 -2.84 1.36
C GLN A 126 13.86 -3.45 0.34
N GLN A 127 13.15 -4.52 0.71
CA GLN A 127 12.14 -5.14 -0.17
C GLN A 127 11.03 -4.15 -0.51
N ASN A 128 10.46 -3.46 0.49
CA ASN A 128 9.35 -2.54 0.26
C ASN A 128 9.74 -1.26 -0.48
N PHE A 129 11.01 -0.80 -0.40
CA PHE A 129 11.38 0.48 -0.97
C PHE A 129 12.63 0.49 -1.84
N ASP A 130 13.78 0.03 -1.33
CA ASP A 130 15.06 0.17 -2.03
C ASP A 130 15.09 -0.66 -3.33
N SER A 131 14.54 -1.87 -3.29
CA SER A 131 14.45 -2.77 -4.45
C SER A 131 13.62 -2.16 -5.60
N LEU A 132 12.73 -1.23 -5.24
CA LEU A 132 11.84 -0.48 -6.13
C LEU A 132 12.38 0.92 -6.48
N LEU A 133 13.66 1.19 -6.22
CA LEU A 133 14.33 2.45 -6.54
C LEU A 133 13.71 3.68 -5.86
N ILE A 134 12.93 3.46 -4.80
CA ILE A 134 12.29 4.55 -4.06
C ILE A 134 13.40 5.32 -3.31
N PRO A 135 13.51 6.65 -3.43
CA PRO A 135 14.57 7.39 -2.73
C PRO A 135 14.47 7.29 -1.20
N GLN A 136 15.60 7.36 -0.49
CA GLN A 136 15.63 7.30 0.99
C GLN A 136 14.84 8.44 1.67
N ASN A 137 14.77 9.60 1.03
CA ASN A 137 14.02 10.77 1.50
C ASN A 137 12.60 10.86 0.93
N HIS A 138 12.12 9.80 0.27
CA HIS A 138 10.79 9.80 -0.35
C HIS A 138 9.68 9.82 0.71
N ALA A 139 8.62 10.58 0.45
CA ALA A 139 7.51 10.74 1.40
C ALA A 139 6.84 9.41 1.77
N SER A 140 6.79 8.45 0.85
CA SER A 140 6.22 7.11 1.11
C SER A 140 6.93 6.31 2.20
N ARG A 141 8.13 6.69 2.65
CA ARG A 141 8.89 6.03 3.73
C ARG A 141 8.59 6.58 5.12
N ARG A 142 7.69 7.56 5.21
CA ARG A 142 7.32 8.22 6.47
C ARG A 142 6.76 7.24 7.48
N LYS A 143 7.16 7.39 8.75
CA LYS A 143 6.61 6.62 9.89
C LYS A 143 5.11 6.87 10.04
N GLU A 144 4.66 8.04 9.61
CA GLU A 144 3.27 8.44 9.71
C GLU A 144 2.37 7.64 8.77
N ASP A 145 2.92 7.04 7.71
CA ASP A 145 2.16 6.42 6.62
C ASP A 145 2.28 4.87 6.58
N ASN A 146 3.23 4.30 7.33
CA ASN A 146 3.56 2.87 7.29
C ASN A 146 3.63 2.25 8.69
N TYR A 147 3.38 0.94 8.77
CA TYR A 147 3.52 0.15 9.99
C TYR A 147 4.88 -0.56 10.05
N TYR A 148 5.80 -0.01 10.84
CA TYR A 148 7.13 -0.53 11.09
C TYR A 148 7.14 -1.42 12.34
N LEU A 149 7.73 -2.61 12.21
CA LEU A 149 8.07 -3.49 13.34
C LEU A 149 9.34 -2.97 14.03
N ASN A 150 10.28 -2.46 13.24
CA ASN A 150 11.49 -1.76 13.63
C ASN A 150 12.09 -1.04 12.40
N ARG A 151 13.30 -0.49 12.50
CA ARG A 151 13.99 0.19 11.39
C ARG A 151 14.23 -0.67 10.15
N ASP A 152 14.32 -1.99 10.34
CA ASP A 152 14.70 -2.92 9.27
C ASP A 152 13.50 -3.67 8.68
N HIS A 153 12.42 -3.85 9.46
CA HIS A 153 11.26 -4.64 9.10
C HIS A 153 9.94 -3.87 9.24
N MET A 154 9.03 -4.13 8.32
CA MET A 154 7.70 -3.51 8.29
C MET A 154 6.65 -4.50 7.77
N LEU A 155 5.39 -4.15 7.97
CA LEU A 155 4.30 -4.75 7.21
C LEU A 155 4.26 -4.07 5.84
N ARG A 156 4.30 -4.85 4.75
CA ARG A 156 4.38 -4.33 3.38
C ARG A 156 3.26 -3.32 3.09
N ALA A 157 3.62 -2.19 2.48
CA ALA A 157 2.65 -1.16 2.10
C ALA A 157 2.04 -1.41 0.70
N HIS A 158 2.63 -2.33 -0.06
CA HIS A 158 2.15 -2.75 -1.39
C HIS A 158 2.71 -4.12 -1.79
N THR A 159 2.02 -4.85 -2.65
CA THR A 159 2.47 -6.15 -3.18
C THR A 159 3.71 -6.04 -4.06
N SER A 160 4.01 -4.85 -4.59
CA SER A 160 5.24 -4.59 -5.37
C SER A 160 6.53 -4.88 -4.58
N ALA A 161 6.47 -4.96 -3.24
CA ALA A 161 7.60 -5.32 -2.38
C ALA A 161 8.19 -6.71 -2.71
N HIS A 162 7.47 -7.54 -3.44
CA HIS A 162 7.89 -8.88 -3.85
C HIS A 162 8.36 -8.95 -5.31
N GLN A 163 8.33 -7.85 -6.08
CA GLN A 163 8.72 -7.88 -7.51
C GLN A 163 10.16 -8.34 -7.67
N TRP A 164 11.10 -7.73 -6.92
CA TRP A 164 12.52 -8.02 -7.06
C TRP A 164 12.83 -9.48 -6.73
N ASP A 165 12.35 -10.01 -5.60
CA ASP A 165 12.60 -11.38 -5.17
C ASP A 165 12.05 -12.42 -6.18
N LEU A 166 10.85 -12.18 -6.69
CA LEU A 166 10.20 -13.09 -7.65
C LEU A 166 10.90 -13.05 -9.02
N ILE A 167 11.32 -11.89 -9.51
CA ILE A 167 12.14 -11.79 -10.73
C ILE A 167 13.51 -12.44 -10.50
N HIS A 168 14.12 -12.22 -9.33
CA HIS A 168 15.41 -12.80 -8.96
C HIS A 168 15.38 -14.33 -8.90
N SER A 169 14.22 -14.91 -8.58
CA SER A 169 14.01 -16.36 -8.66
C SER A 169 13.90 -16.91 -10.10
N GLY A 170 13.96 -16.05 -11.11
CA GLY A 170 13.94 -16.41 -12.54
C GLY A 170 12.55 -16.39 -13.18
N LEU A 171 11.54 -15.79 -12.54
CA LEU A 171 10.17 -15.76 -13.06
C LEU A 171 9.97 -14.65 -14.08
N ASP A 172 9.40 -15.01 -15.22
CA ASP A 172 9.04 -14.07 -16.28
C ASP A 172 7.57 -13.65 -16.26
N ALA A 173 6.72 -14.35 -15.53
CA ALA A 173 5.30 -14.02 -15.38
C ALA A 173 4.78 -14.52 -14.04
N PHE A 174 4.25 -13.61 -13.22
CA PHE A 174 3.65 -13.98 -11.94
C PHE A 174 2.55 -13.01 -11.51
N LEU A 175 1.68 -13.53 -10.65
CA LEU A 175 0.68 -12.76 -9.92
C LEU A 175 0.98 -12.89 -8.43
N ALA A 176 1.08 -11.78 -7.70
CA ALA A 176 1.28 -11.79 -6.24
C ALA A 176 0.06 -11.17 -5.57
N VAL A 177 -0.55 -11.87 -4.62
CA VAL A 177 -1.80 -11.42 -3.97
C VAL A 177 -1.60 -11.39 -2.46
N GLY A 178 -2.00 -10.32 -1.81
CA GLY A 178 -1.88 -10.26 -0.37
C GLY A 178 -2.49 -9.03 0.26
N ASP A 179 -2.66 -9.15 1.58
CA ASP A 179 -2.89 -8.06 2.50
C ASP A 179 -1.70 -7.09 2.55
N VAL A 180 -1.98 -5.80 2.54
CA VAL A 180 -1.03 -4.69 2.61
C VAL A 180 -1.50 -3.69 3.66
N TYR A 181 -0.56 -2.96 4.26
CA TYR A 181 -0.75 -2.26 5.52
C TYR A 181 -0.34 -0.80 5.38
N ARG A 182 -1.26 0.12 5.70
CA ARG A 182 -1.00 1.57 5.63
C ARG A 182 -1.68 2.32 6.76
N ARG A 183 -1.00 3.34 7.25
CA ARG A 183 -1.56 4.29 8.21
C ARG A 183 -2.27 5.39 7.42
N ASP A 184 -3.59 5.44 7.52
CA ASP A 184 -4.41 6.37 6.76
C ASP A 184 -5.65 6.79 7.57
N THR A 185 -6.37 7.79 7.07
CA THR A 185 -7.62 8.32 7.60
C THR A 185 -8.69 7.24 7.81
N ILE A 186 -9.67 7.54 8.67
CA ILE A 186 -10.81 6.65 8.93
C ILE A 186 -12.02 7.17 8.18
N ASP A 187 -12.41 6.47 7.12
CA ASP A 187 -13.65 6.65 6.39
C ASP A 187 -14.10 5.33 5.73
N ASN A 188 -15.19 5.36 4.97
CA ASN A 188 -15.79 4.18 4.34
C ASN A 188 -14.97 3.60 3.16
N THR A 189 -13.89 4.27 2.74
CA THR A 189 -13.01 3.87 1.64
C THR A 189 -11.58 3.54 2.08
N HIS A 190 -11.22 3.85 3.32
CA HIS A 190 -9.88 3.61 3.88
C HIS A 190 -9.93 2.68 5.10
N TYR A 191 -9.17 1.60 5.02
CA TYR A 191 -8.96 0.65 6.11
C TYR A 191 -7.46 0.40 6.23
N PRO A 192 -6.90 0.21 7.45
CA PRO A 192 -5.46 0.10 7.64
C PRO A 192 -4.87 -1.18 7.03
N VAL A 193 -5.73 -2.16 6.74
CA VAL A 193 -5.39 -3.41 6.06
C VAL A 193 -6.32 -3.58 4.87
N PHE A 194 -5.76 -3.61 3.67
CA PHE A 194 -6.50 -3.87 2.43
C PHE A 194 -5.69 -4.82 1.56
N HIS A 195 -6.20 -5.25 0.42
CA HIS A 195 -5.57 -6.29 -0.38
C HIS A 195 -5.24 -5.80 -1.78
N GLN A 196 -4.06 -6.20 -2.25
CA GLN A 196 -3.61 -5.93 -3.60
C GLN A 196 -3.36 -7.22 -4.38
N MET A 197 -3.40 -7.08 -5.69
CA MET A 197 -2.91 -8.10 -6.61
C MET A 197 -1.95 -7.45 -7.61
N GLU A 198 -0.70 -7.89 -7.54
CA GLU A 198 0.37 -7.53 -8.47
C GLU A 198 0.32 -8.46 -9.68
N GLY A 199 0.63 -7.93 -10.86
CA GLY A 199 1.00 -8.73 -12.02
C GLY A 199 2.25 -8.19 -12.67
N VAL A 200 3.19 -9.10 -12.97
CA VAL A 200 4.43 -8.78 -13.67
C VAL A 200 4.55 -9.68 -14.90
N ARG A 201 5.00 -9.09 -16.02
CA ARG A 201 5.36 -9.84 -17.22
C ARG A 201 6.61 -9.28 -17.87
N LEU A 202 7.60 -10.14 -18.09
CA LEU A 202 8.84 -9.86 -18.79
C LEU A 202 8.81 -10.45 -20.22
N PHE A 203 9.46 -9.79 -21.16
CA PHE A 203 9.56 -10.17 -22.56
C PHE A 203 11.03 -10.17 -22.98
N SER A 204 11.45 -11.25 -23.64
CA SER A 204 12.70 -11.25 -24.40
C SER A 204 12.55 -10.46 -25.70
N CYS A 205 13.68 -10.06 -26.29
CA CYS A 205 13.70 -9.36 -27.59
C CYS A 205 12.94 -10.15 -28.67
N HIS A 206 13.25 -11.45 -28.77
CA HIS A 206 12.59 -12.32 -29.73
C HIS A 206 11.07 -12.40 -29.48
N GLU A 207 10.64 -12.52 -28.23
CA GLU A 207 9.21 -12.64 -27.93
C GLU A 207 8.44 -11.40 -28.35
N LEU A 208 8.96 -10.22 -28.01
CA LEU A 208 8.30 -8.94 -28.24
C LEU A 208 8.12 -8.65 -29.74
N PHE A 209 9.14 -8.96 -30.55
CA PHE A 209 9.16 -8.67 -31.99
C PHE A 209 8.75 -9.84 -32.90
N SER A 210 8.37 -10.99 -32.33
CA SER A 210 8.12 -12.25 -33.04
C SER A 210 7.19 -12.20 -34.27
N ASN A 211 6.22 -11.28 -34.34
CA ASN A 211 5.29 -11.17 -35.48
C ASN A 211 5.52 -9.91 -36.33
N ILE A 212 6.68 -9.26 -36.19
CA ILE A 212 7.06 -8.11 -37.01
C ILE A 212 7.88 -8.62 -38.18
N LYS A 213 7.42 -8.35 -39.41
CA LYS A 213 8.22 -8.60 -40.62
C LYS A 213 9.51 -7.78 -40.52
N ASP A 214 10.65 -8.41 -40.73
CA ASP A 214 11.98 -7.82 -40.55
C ASP A 214 12.33 -7.40 -39.11
N GLY A 215 11.70 -8.04 -38.11
CA GLY A 215 11.92 -7.78 -36.69
C GLY A 215 13.32 -8.11 -36.15
N GLU A 216 14.18 -8.80 -36.91
CA GLU A 216 15.55 -9.14 -36.48
C GLU A 216 16.46 -7.90 -36.30
N GLY A 217 16.13 -6.78 -36.95
CA GLY A 217 16.83 -5.51 -36.76
C GLY A 217 16.37 -4.73 -35.53
N LEU A 218 15.29 -5.14 -34.87
CA LEU A 218 14.74 -4.46 -33.70
C LEU A 218 15.44 -4.92 -32.42
N GLN A 219 15.65 -3.98 -31.51
CA GLN A 219 16.32 -4.22 -30.23
C GLN A 219 15.44 -3.72 -29.09
N LEU A 220 15.61 -4.31 -27.90
CA LEU A 220 14.97 -3.80 -26.68
C LEU A 220 15.67 -2.53 -26.16
N PHE A 221 16.99 -2.47 -26.35
CA PHE A 221 17.85 -1.52 -25.66
C PHE A 221 18.65 -0.65 -26.62
N GLU A 222 18.88 0.59 -26.22
CA GLU A 222 19.72 1.59 -26.90
C GLU A 222 20.48 2.44 -25.88
N GLN A 223 21.43 3.24 -26.35
CA GLN A 223 22.02 4.32 -25.55
C GLN A 223 21.35 5.65 -25.91
N GLY A 224 20.23 5.94 -25.25
CA GLY A 224 19.43 7.15 -25.50
C GLY A 224 19.35 8.06 -24.27
N HIS A 225 18.29 8.86 -24.24
CA HIS A 225 17.94 9.71 -23.10
C HIS A 225 16.51 9.45 -22.63
N ARG A 226 16.25 9.68 -21.35
CA ARG A 226 14.90 9.58 -20.78
C ARG A 226 14.00 10.68 -21.37
N THR A 227 12.76 10.33 -21.68
CA THR A 227 11.72 11.26 -22.14
C THR A 227 10.45 11.04 -21.33
N ALA A 228 9.38 11.80 -21.60
CA ALA A 228 8.06 11.50 -21.03
C ALA A 228 7.50 10.12 -21.44
N HIS A 229 8.04 9.52 -22.51
CA HIS A 229 7.49 8.30 -23.12
C HIS A 229 8.36 7.07 -22.96
N LYS A 230 9.64 7.20 -22.59
CA LYS A 230 10.56 6.06 -22.45
C LYS A 230 11.72 6.33 -21.50
N GLN A 231 12.31 5.25 -21.00
CA GLN A 231 13.58 5.26 -20.26
C GLN A 231 14.76 5.49 -21.21
N GLU A 232 15.89 5.90 -20.65
CA GLU A 232 17.13 6.19 -21.37
C GLU A 232 17.71 4.98 -22.10
N CYS A 233 17.51 3.77 -21.56
CA CYS A 233 18.08 2.55 -22.12
C CYS A 233 17.11 1.76 -23.01
N HIS A 234 15.83 2.14 -23.10
CA HIS A 234 14.85 1.43 -23.93
C HIS A 234 14.69 2.07 -25.31
N THR A 235 14.52 1.25 -26.33
CA THR A 235 14.08 1.71 -27.66
C THR A 235 12.61 2.12 -27.61
N MET A 236 12.19 3.02 -28.51
CA MET A 236 10.80 3.47 -28.55
C MET A 236 9.86 2.33 -28.99
N GLU A 237 10.34 1.49 -29.90
CA GLU A 237 9.61 0.35 -30.46
C GLU A 237 9.25 -0.66 -29.35
N ALA A 238 10.22 -0.99 -28.49
CA ALA A 238 9.98 -1.90 -27.38
C ALA A 238 8.96 -1.32 -26.39
N VAL A 239 9.13 -0.06 -25.99
CA VAL A 239 8.21 0.59 -25.04
C VAL A 239 6.78 0.65 -25.57
N ARG A 240 6.59 0.99 -26.85
CA ARG A 240 5.25 1.05 -27.44
C ARG A 240 4.56 -0.30 -27.49
N LEU A 241 5.29 -1.38 -27.77
CA LEU A 241 4.72 -2.73 -27.77
C LEU A 241 4.39 -3.22 -26.35
N VAL A 242 5.26 -2.95 -25.37
CA VAL A 242 5.02 -3.30 -23.96
C VAL A 242 3.85 -2.49 -23.39
N GLU A 243 3.80 -1.18 -23.65
CA GLU A 243 2.69 -0.30 -23.26
C GLU A 243 1.37 -0.78 -23.87
N PHE A 244 1.36 -1.07 -25.18
CA PHE A 244 0.17 -1.58 -25.85
C PHE A 244 -0.30 -2.91 -25.25
N ASN A 245 0.64 -3.85 -24.99
CA ASN A 245 0.30 -5.12 -24.38
C ASN A 245 -0.30 -4.94 -22.98
N LEU A 246 0.34 -4.13 -22.13
CA LEU A 246 -0.14 -3.81 -20.79
C LEU A 246 -1.56 -3.24 -20.81
N LYS A 247 -1.78 -2.17 -21.60
CA LYS A 247 -3.09 -1.50 -21.67
C LYS A 247 -4.16 -2.42 -22.26
N GLN A 248 -3.83 -3.22 -23.26
CA GLN A 248 -4.76 -4.19 -23.85
C GLN A 248 -5.17 -5.27 -22.83
N VAL A 249 -4.21 -5.83 -22.09
CA VAL A 249 -4.46 -6.87 -21.07
C VAL A 249 -5.37 -6.34 -19.98
N LEU A 250 -5.04 -5.17 -19.42
CA LEU A 250 -5.84 -4.57 -18.35
C LEU A 250 -7.22 -4.12 -18.81
N THR A 251 -7.34 -3.58 -20.03
CA THR A 251 -8.65 -3.24 -20.61
C THR A 251 -9.52 -4.48 -20.75
N LYS A 252 -8.98 -5.57 -21.31
CA LYS A 252 -9.70 -6.84 -21.44
C LYS A 252 -10.07 -7.45 -20.09
N LEU A 253 -9.18 -7.36 -19.10
CA LEU A 253 -9.46 -7.81 -17.73
C LEU A 253 -10.66 -7.05 -17.15
N MET A 254 -10.67 -5.73 -17.24
CA MET A 254 -11.79 -4.92 -16.73
C MET A 254 -13.07 -5.18 -17.48
N THR A 255 -13.04 -5.30 -18.82
CA THR A 255 -14.23 -5.68 -19.60
C THR A 255 -14.73 -7.07 -19.21
N HIS A 256 -13.86 -8.02 -18.90
CA HIS A 256 -14.27 -9.35 -18.48
C HIS A 256 -14.95 -9.34 -17.09
N ILE A 257 -14.43 -8.54 -16.16
CA ILE A 257 -14.96 -8.43 -14.78
C ILE A 257 -16.27 -7.62 -14.73
N PHE A 258 -16.31 -6.44 -15.36
CA PHE A 258 -17.44 -5.52 -15.25
C PHE A 258 -18.46 -5.66 -16.40
N GLY A 259 -18.06 -6.28 -17.52
CA GLY A 259 -18.84 -6.33 -18.75
C GLY A 259 -18.58 -5.15 -19.68
N ASP A 260 -19.27 -5.17 -20.82
CA ASP A 260 -19.20 -4.10 -21.82
C ASP A 260 -19.87 -2.80 -21.31
N GLY A 261 -19.37 -1.65 -21.76
CA GLY A 261 -19.92 -0.33 -21.43
C GLY A 261 -19.29 0.36 -20.22
N LEU A 262 -18.32 -0.28 -19.55
CA LEU A 262 -17.52 0.35 -18.51
C LEU A 262 -16.68 1.51 -19.09
N GLN A 263 -16.86 2.72 -18.55
CA GLN A 263 -16.04 3.86 -18.93
C GLN A 263 -14.73 3.84 -18.16
N VAL A 264 -13.62 3.66 -18.88
CA VAL A 264 -12.27 3.66 -18.34
C VAL A 264 -11.43 4.77 -18.97
N ARG A 265 -10.50 5.34 -18.20
CA ARG A 265 -9.48 6.26 -18.74
C ARG A 265 -8.11 5.95 -18.16
N TRP A 266 -7.08 6.29 -18.92
CA TRP A 266 -5.69 6.20 -18.53
C TRP A 266 -5.18 7.58 -18.14
N VAL A 267 -4.55 7.68 -16.97
CA VAL A 267 -3.97 8.91 -16.45
C VAL A 267 -2.47 8.73 -16.32
N ASP A 268 -1.70 9.60 -16.97
CA ASP A 268 -0.24 9.60 -16.82
C ASP A 268 0.13 9.94 -15.37
N CYS A 269 0.99 9.12 -14.78
CA CYS A 269 1.43 9.27 -13.40
C CYS A 269 2.94 8.98 -13.28
N TYR A 270 3.42 8.83 -12.05
CA TYR A 270 4.83 8.56 -11.76
C TYR A 270 4.93 7.55 -10.61
N PHE A 271 5.75 6.53 -10.82
CA PHE A 271 6.21 5.60 -9.80
C PHE A 271 7.73 5.44 -9.94
N PRO A 272 8.50 5.35 -8.84
CA PRO A 272 9.96 5.18 -8.92
C PRO A 272 10.45 3.91 -9.62
N PHE A 273 9.59 2.90 -9.76
CA PHE A 273 9.91 1.57 -10.32
C PHE A 273 9.26 1.31 -11.69
N THR A 274 8.53 2.28 -12.26
CA THR A 274 8.01 2.17 -13.64
C THR A 274 8.10 3.49 -14.39
N HIS A 275 8.43 3.42 -15.69
CA HIS A 275 8.40 4.56 -16.60
C HIS A 275 8.32 4.10 -18.07
N PRO A 276 7.33 4.57 -18.87
CA PRO A 276 6.20 5.42 -18.47
C PRO A 276 5.23 4.69 -17.54
N SER A 277 4.45 5.48 -16.77
CA SER A 277 3.52 4.99 -15.75
C SER A 277 2.11 5.53 -15.97
N PHE A 278 1.11 4.71 -15.67
CA PHE A 278 -0.30 5.00 -15.85
C PHE A 278 -1.14 4.52 -14.67
N GLU A 279 -2.12 5.32 -14.28
CA GLU A 279 -3.24 4.89 -13.44
C GLU A 279 -4.43 4.60 -14.36
N MET A 280 -5.18 3.53 -14.08
CA MET A 280 -6.49 3.31 -14.70
C MET A 280 -7.57 3.79 -13.73
N GLU A 281 -8.46 4.64 -14.23
CA GLU A 281 -9.63 5.10 -13.50
C GLU A 281 -10.92 4.58 -14.16
N ILE A 282 -11.87 4.17 -13.33
CA ILE A 282 -13.22 3.75 -13.72
C ILE A 282 -14.20 4.88 -13.38
N ASN A 283 -15.10 5.24 -14.29
CA ASN A 283 -16.23 6.10 -13.95
C ASN A 283 -17.28 5.27 -13.19
N PHE A 284 -17.50 5.60 -11.93
CA PHE A 284 -18.48 4.96 -11.08
C PHE A 284 -19.34 6.04 -10.43
N GLN A 285 -20.66 5.99 -10.66
CA GLN A 285 -21.63 6.95 -10.12
C GLN A 285 -21.29 8.43 -10.44
N GLY A 286 -20.70 8.69 -11.61
CA GLY A 286 -20.32 10.03 -12.05
C GLY A 286 -18.94 10.49 -11.58
N GLU A 287 -18.25 9.73 -10.73
CA GLU A 287 -16.90 10.04 -10.26
C GLU A 287 -15.86 9.11 -10.87
N TRP A 288 -14.66 9.64 -11.14
CA TRP A 288 -13.54 8.85 -11.65
C TRP A 288 -12.72 8.31 -10.47
N MET A 289 -12.65 6.97 -10.39
CA MET A 289 -12.04 6.23 -9.28
C MET A 289 -10.83 5.44 -9.80
N GLU A 290 -9.65 5.78 -9.31
CA GLU A 290 -8.38 5.07 -9.56
C GLU A 290 -8.44 3.64 -9.01
N VAL A 291 -8.25 2.61 -9.84
CA VAL A 291 -8.37 1.19 -9.43
C VAL A 291 -7.06 0.41 -9.49
N LEU A 292 -6.09 0.89 -10.27
CA LEU A 292 -4.75 0.32 -10.37
C LEU A 292 -3.72 1.36 -10.80
N GLY A 293 -2.46 1.10 -10.44
CA GLY A 293 -1.27 1.73 -11.02
C GLY A 293 -0.51 0.69 -11.84
N CYS A 294 0.13 1.12 -12.93
CA CYS A 294 0.89 0.25 -13.81
C CYS A 294 1.95 1.00 -14.62
N GLY A 295 2.83 0.28 -15.30
CA GLY A 295 3.78 0.88 -16.22
C GLY A 295 4.80 -0.09 -16.76
N VAL A 296 5.70 0.43 -17.59
CA VAL A 296 6.90 -0.31 -18.03
C VAL A 296 7.92 -0.30 -16.90
N MET A 297 8.40 -1.46 -16.47
CA MET A 297 9.30 -1.58 -15.32
C MET A 297 10.62 -0.85 -15.55
N GLU A 298 11.14 -0.20 -14.51
CA GLU A 298 12.47 0.42 -14.55
C GLU A 298 13.55 -0.63 -14.83
N GLN A 299 14.36 -0.41 -15.87
CA GLN A 299 15.34 -1.40 -16.30
C GLN A 299 16.40 -1.62 -15.22
N GLN A 300 16.71 -0.62 -14.39
CA GLN A 300 17.62 -0.78 -13.26
C GLN A 300 17.11 -1.84 -12.26
N LEU A 301 15.81 -1.87 -11.97
CA LEU A 301 15.19 -2.89 -11.11
C LEU A 301 15.35 -4.27 -11.76
N VAL A 302 14.92 -4.39 -13.03
CA VAL A 302 14.93 -5.67 -13.77
C VAL A 302 16.36 -6.22 -13.91
N ASN A 303 17.33 -5.36 -14.24
CA ASN A 303 18.75 -5.72 -14.32
C ASN A 303 19.30 -6.17 -12.97
N SER A 304 18.98 -5.45 -11.88
CA SER A 304 19.48 -5.79 -10.54
C SER A 304 18.96 -7.13 -10.03
N ALA A 305 17.79 -7.57 -10.51
CA ALA A 305 17.24 -8.88 -10.22
C ALA A 305 17.84 -10.00 -11.09
N GLY A 306 18.62 -9.68 -12.13
CA GLY A 306 19.30 -10.67 -12.99
C GLY A 306 18.58 -10.99 -14.30
N ALA A 307 17.61 -10.18 -14.72
CA ALA A 307 16.85 -10.34 -15.96
C ALA A 307 17.24 -9.30 -17.03
N GLN A 308 18.54 -9.03 -17.17
CA GLN A 308 19.06 -7.94 -18.00
C GLN A 308 18.77 -8.04 -19.52
N ASP A 309 18.38 -9.22 -20.01
CA ASP A 309 18.01 -9.47 -21.41
C ASP A 309 16.52 -9.24 -21.69
N LYS A 310 15.76 -8.73 -20.70
CA LYS A 310 14.30 -8.59 -20.76
C LYS A 310 13.83 -7.17 -20.45
N ILE A 311 12.68 -6.82 -21.02
CA ILE A 311 11.87 -5.66 -20.69
C ILE A 311 10.53 -6.14 -20.12
N GLY A 312 9.90 -5.40 -19.22
CA GLY A 312 8.63 -5.85 -18.64
C GLY A 312 7.64 -4.75 -18.36
N TRP A 313 6.40 -5.15 -18.11
CA TRP A 313 5.39 -4.32 -17.47
C TRP A 313 5.01 -4.90 -16.11
N ALA A 314 4.54 -4.01 -15.23
CA ALA A 314 3.93 -4.37 -13.96
C ALA A 314 2.62 -3.60 -13.76
N PHE A 315 1.69 -4.17 -12.99
CA PHE A 315 0.54 -3.47 -12.43
C PHE A 315 0.28 -3.93 -11.00
N GLY A 316 -0.36 -3.07 -10.22
CA GLY A 316 -0.95 -3.42 -8.92
C GLY A 316 -2.40 -2.96 -8.89
N LEU A 317 -3.34 -3.85 -8.58
CA LEU A 317 -4.75 -3.52 -8.42
C LEU A 317 -5.17 -3.57 -6.95
N GLY A 318 -6.11 -2.69 -6.56
CA GLY A 318 -6.73 -2.73 -5.23
C GLY A 318 -7.99 -3.59 -5.24
N LEU A 319 -7.99 -4.71 -4.52
CA LEU A 319 -9.09 -5.68 -4.56
C LEU A 319 -10.38 -5.12 -3.95
N GLU A 320 -10.30 -4.42 -2.81
CA GLU A 320 -11.45 -3.80 -2.16
C GLU A 320 -12.11 -2.77 -3.06
N ARG A 321 -11.29 -1.94 -3.73
CA ARG A 321 -11.83 -0.89 -4.59
C ARG A 321 -12.55 -1.48 -5.81
N LEU A 322 -11.98 -2.51 -6.43
CA LEU A 322 -12.68 -3.24 -7.49
C LEU A 322 -13.96 -3.89 -6.97
N ALA A 323 -13.93 -4.52 -5.79
CA ALA A 323 -15.10 -5.15 -5.18
C ALA A 323 -16.21 -4.15 -4.84
N MET A 324 -15.86 -2.99 -4.31
CA MET A 324 -16.80 -1.93 -3.97
C MET A 324 -17.51 -1.39 -5.21
N ILE A 325 -16.80 -1.21 -6.31
CA ILE A 325 -17.38 -0.77 -7.59
C ILE A 325 -18.21 -1.90 -8.23
N LEU A 326 -17.66 -3.12 -8.28
CA LEU A 326 -18.28 -4.26 -8.98
C LEU A 326 -19.57 -4.73 -8.30
N TYR A 327 -19.57 -4.73 -6.97
CA TYR A 327 -20.65 -5.24 -6.16
C TYR A 327 -21.44 -4.14 -5.45
N ASP A 328 -21.20 -2.86 -5.71
CA ASP A 328 -21.86 -1.73 -5.01
C ASP A 328 -21.74 -1.82 -3.46
N ILE A 329 -20.59 -2.29 -2.94
CA ILE A 329 -20.36 -2.39 -1.49
C ILE A 329 -20.04 -0.98 -0.94
N PRO A 330 -20.83 -0.44 0.01
CA PRO A 330 -20.77 0.98 0.38
C PRO A 330 -19.67 1.32 1.40
N ASP A 331 -19.10 0.32 2.06
CA ASP A 331 -18.18 0.51 3.18
C ASP A 331 -17.16 -0.64 3.25
N ILE A 332 -15.87 -0.29 3.25
CA ILE A 332 -14.74 -1.23 3.31
C ILE A 332 -14.76 -2.12 4.56
N ARG A 333 -15.36 -1.68 5.67
CA ARG A 333 -15.46 -2.46 6.92
C ARG A 333 -16.28 -3.74 6.72
N LEU A 334 -17.18 -3.79 5.73
CA LEU A 334 -17.98 -4.98 5.44
C LEU A 334 -17.13 -6.18 5.01
N PHE A 335 -15.96 -5.97 4.40
CA PHE A 335 -15.04 -7.08 4.08
C PHE A 335 -14.49 -7.77 5.33
N TRP A 336 -14.50 -7.09 6.48
CA TRP A 336 -14.02 -7.63 7.74
C TRP A 336 -15.15 -8.13 8.66
N SER A 337 -16.40 -8.04 8.19
CA SER A 337 -17.59 -8.50 8.92
C SER A 337 -17.70 -10.03 8.89
N GLU A 338 -18.18 -10.60 10.00
CA GLU A 338 -18.58 -12.01 10.11
C GLU A 338 -20.09 -12.19 9.94
N ASP A 339 -20.82 -11.14 9.54
CA ASP A 339 -22.27 -11.18 9.33
C ASP A 339 -22.63 -12.05 8.12
N GLU A 340 -23.33 -13.15 8.39
CA GLU A 340 -23.85 -14.05 7.38
C GLU A 340 -24.79 -13.36 6.38
N ARG A 341 -25.46 -12.25 6.75
CA ARG A 341 -26.26 -11.45 5.80
C ARG A 341 -25.41 -10.85 4.69
N PHE A 342 -24.14 -10.55 4.95
CA PHE A 342 -23.16 -10.10 3.96
C PHE A 342 -22.52 -11.31 3.26
N LEU A 343 -21.90 -12.22 4.02
CA LEU A 343 -21.05 -13.29 3.47
C LEU A 343 -21.81 -14.25 2.54
N LYS A 344 -23.05 -14.64 2.88
CA LYS A 344 -23.82 -15.60 2.07
C LYS A 344 -24.16 -15.09 0.67
N GLN A 345 -24.14 -13.78 0.44
CA GLN A 345 -24.45 -13.20 -0.88
C GLN A 345 -23.36 -13.50 -1.92
N PHE A 346 -22.16 -13.88 -1.47
CA PHE A 346 -21.00 -14.21 -2.31
C PHE A 346 -20.77 -15.72 -2.46
N ILE A 347 -21.62 -16.54 -1.83
CA ILE A 347 -21.62 -17.99 -2.05
C ILE A 347 -22.32 -18.27 -3.38
N VAL A 348 -21.52 -18.39 -4.43
CA VAL A 348 -21.99 -18.65 -5.80
C VAL A 348 -21.46 -19.98 -6.34
N PRO A 349 -22.23 -20.68 -7.21
CA PRO A 349 -21.78 -21.90 -7.88
C PRO A 349 -20.57 -21.69 -8.80
N HIS A 350 -20.38 -20.48 -9.34
CA HIS A 350 -19.29 -20.18 -10.27
C HIS A 350 -18.77 -18.75 -10.09
N ILE A 351 -17.45 -18.56 -10.20
CA ILE A 351 -16.77 -17.28 -9.92
C ILE A 351 -17.22 -16.13 -10.84
N TRP A 352 -17.71 -16.43 -12.05
CA TRP A 352 -18.21 -15.43 -13.01
C TRP A 352 -19.71 -15.14 -12.89
N GLN A 353 -20.40 -15.69 -11.88
CA GLN A 353 -21.78 -15.33 -11.63
C GLN A 353 -21.88 -13.84 -11.28
N LYS A 354 -22.75 -13.10 -11.97
CA LYS A 354 -23.03 -11.70 -11.64
C LYS A 354 -23.69 -11.63 -10.27
N ILE A 355 -23.05 -10.94 -9.33
CA ILE A 355 -23.55 -10.72 -7.99
C ILE A 355 -24.04 -9.28 -7.91
N LYS A 356 -25.28 -9.11 -7.47
CA LYS A 356 -25.83 -7.80 -7.10
C LYS A 356 -26.04 -7.78 -5.60
N PHE A 357 -25.08 -7.20 -4.88
CA PHE A 357 -25.16 -7.03 -3.44
C PHE A 357 -26.47 -6.33 -3.06
N GLN A 358 -27.14 -6.86 -2.06
CA GLN A 358 -28.27 -6.23 -1.41
C GLN A 358 -27.75 -5.51 -0.16
N PRO A 359 -27.79 -4.17 -0.14
CA PRO A 359 -27.32 -3.40 1.01
C PRO A 359 -28.02 -3.81 2.30
N LEU A 360 -27.24 -3.93 3.37
CA LEU A 360 -27.77 -4.13 4.71
C LEU A 360 -28.47 -2.84 5.20
N SER A 361 -29.42 -2.98 6.11
CA SER A 361 -30.10 -1.84 6.73
C SER A 361 -29.08 -0.89 7.36
N ARG A 362 -29.19 0.41 7.04
CA ARG A 362 -28.34 1.43 7.66
C ARG A 362 -28.86 1.77 9.05
N TYR A 363 -27.99 1.67 10.05
CA TYR A 363 -28.30 2.02 11.44
C TYR A 363 -28.02 3.50 11.71
N PRO A 364 -28.77 4.16 12.62
CA PRO A 364 -28.56 5.58 12.91
C PRO A 364 -27.15 5.83 13.48
N PRO A 365 -26.46 6.91 13.06
CA PRO A 365 -25.16 7.26 13.61
C PRO A 365 -25.30 7.95 14.97
N LEU A 366 -24.25 7.86 15.78
CA LEU A 366 -24.00 8.72 16.93
C LEU A 366 -22.75 9.55 16.64
N ILE A 367 -22.77 10.84 16.98
CA ILE A 367 -21.72 11.78 16.60
C ILE A 367 -21.24 12.50 17.86
N ASN A 368 -19.95 12.38 18.16
CA ASN A 368 -19.30 13.10 19.25
C ASN A 368 -18.06 13.82 18.72
N ASP A 369 -17.80 15.02 19.25
CA ASP A 369 -16.61 15.79 18.96
C ASP A 369 -15.63 15.66 20.13
N ILE A 370 -14.33 15.55 19.84
CA ILE A 370 -13.25 15.50 20.82
C ILE A 370 -12.22 16.59 20.47
N SER A 371 -11.87 17.41 21.46
CA SER A 371 -10.89 18.49 21.32
C SER A 371 -9.74 18.36 22.31
N PHE A 372 -8.53 18.64 21.87
CA PHE A 372 -7.35 18.65 22.74
C PHE A 372 -6.25 19.55 22.20
N TRP A 373 -5.37 20.01 23.08
CA TRP A 373 -4.13 20.68 22.72
C TRP A 373 -3.05 19.66 22.38
N LEU A 374 -2.33 19.92 21.29
CA LEU A 374 -1.25 19.06 20.82
C LEU A 374 -0.01 19.16 21.74
N PRO A 375 0.77 18.06 21.85
CA PRO A 375 2.09 18.12 22.46
C PRO A 375 3.03 19.02 21.66
N SER A 376 4.11 19.48 22.31
CA SER A 376 4.98 20.55 21.79
C SER A 376 5.72 20.21 20.49
N GLU A 377 6.08 18.94 20.24
CA GLU A 377 6.96 18.60 19.10
C GLU A 377 6.63 17.29 18.36
N THR A 378 5.75 16.42 18.86
CA THR A 378 5.61 15.03 18.34
C THR A 378 4.16 14.56 18.19
N TYR A 379 3.43 15.07 17.18
CA TYR A 379 2.07 14.62 16.90
C TYR A 379 1.81 14.42 15.41
N SER A 380 1.33 13.24 15.02
CA SER A 380 0.71 12.99 13.71
C SER A 380 -0.78 12.72 13.86
N LYS A 381 -1.57 13.17 12.88
CA LYS A 381 -3.01 12.88 12.81
C LYS A 381 -3.27 11.37 12.77
N ASN A 382 -2.37 10.60 12.15
CA ASN A 382 -2.47 9.15 12.05
C ASN A 382 -2.24 8.44 13.39
N ASP A 383 -1.53 9.05 14.35
CA ASP A 383 -1.40 8.50 15.70
C ASP A 383 -2.76 8.49 16.41
N PHE A 384 -3.52 9.59 16.27
CA PHE A 384 -4.88 9.65 16.79
C PHE A 384 -5.85 8.72 16.05
N TYR A 385 -5.71 8.57 14.74
CA TYR A 385 -6.52 7.61 13.99
C TYR A 385 -6.23 6.16 14.42
N ASP A 386 -4.96 5.79 14.64
CA ASP A 386 -4.62 4.46 15.14
C ASP A 386 -5.12 4.23 16.57
N LEU A 387 -5.05 5.23 17.44
CA LEU A 387 -5.62 5.15 18.79
C LEU A 387 -7.14 4.97 18.74
N ALA A 388 -7.83 5.77 17.93
CA ALA A 388 -9.28 5.66 17.73
C ALA A 388 -9.67 4.29 17.17
N ARG A 389 -8.91 3.73 16.21
CA ARG A 389 -9.12 2.36 15.69
C ARG A 389 -8.84 1.28 16.73
N THR A 390 -7.84 1.48 17.57
CA THR A 390 -7.47 0.51 18.61
C THR A 390 -8.60 0.37 19.63
N ILE A 391 -9.19 1.49 20.04
CA ILE A 391 -10.23 1.51 21.08
C ILE A 391 -11.63 1.29 20.49
N GLY A 392 -12.01 2.04 19.47
CA GLY A 392 -13.34 2.00 18.87
C GLY A 392 -13.53 0.94 17.79
N GLY A 393 -12.44 0.45 17.17
CA GLY A 393 -12.50 -0.58 16.14
C GLY A 393 -13.50 -0.27 15.02
N ASP A 394 -14.28 -1.27 14.63
CA ASP A 394 -15.26 -1.16 13.54
C ASP A 394 -16.55 -0.42 13.96
N LEU A 395 -16.66 0.04 15.21
CA LEU A 395 -17.76 0.93 15.66
C LEU A 395 -17.63 2.33 15.06
N ILE A 396 -16.40 2.76 14.76
CA ILE A 396 -16.11 4.06 14.16
C ILE A 396 -16.25 3.93 12.64
N GLU A 397 -17.18 4.70 12.07
CA GLU A 397 -17.36 4.84 10.64
C GLU A 397 -16.40 5.87 10.04
N LYS A 398 -16.20 6.98 10.76
CA LYS A 398 -15.44 8.10 10.24
C LYS A 398 -14.83 8.94 11.35
N VAL A 399 -13.63 9.45 11.11
CA VAL A 399 -13.01 10.51 11.94
C VAL A 399 -12.59 11.66 11.03
N VAL A 400 -13.04 12.87 11.35
CA VAL A 400 -12.76 14.08 10.55
C VAL A 400 -12.18 15.14 11.46
N LEU A 401 -11.05 15.74 11.07
CA LEU A 401 -10.57 16.97 11.70
C LEU A 401 -11.50 18.11 11.24
N VAL A 402 -12.25 18.69 12.18
CA VAL A 402 -13.25 19.73 11.89
C VAL A 402 -12.76 21.13 12.22
N ASP A 403 -11.80 21.26 13.13
CA ASP A 403 -11.19 22.55 13.49
C ASP A 403 -9.72 22.41 13.88
N GLU A 404 -8.92 23.41 13.54
CA GLU A 404 -7.51 23.56 13.90
C GLU A 404 -7.27 25.01 14.32
N PHE A 405 -6.89 25.22 15.58
CA PHE A 405 -6.76 26.55 16.17
C PHE A 405 -5.42 26.70 16.90
N THR A 406 -4.70 27.81 16.66
CA THR A 406 -3.49 28.14 17.41
C THR A 406 -3.79 29.24 18.44
N HIS A 407 -3.60 28.95 19.72
CA HIS A 407 -3.85 29.92 20.79
C HIS A 407 -2.82 31.06 20.75
N PRO A 408 -3.25 32.34 20.70
CA PRO A 408 -2.36 33.47 20.40
C PRO A 408 -1.27 33.70 21.45
N LYS A 409 -1.55 33.43 22.73
CA LYS A 409 -0.61 33.63 23.86
C LYS A 409 0.32 32.44 24.09
N THR A 410 -0.24 31.25 24.31
CA THR A 410 0.52 30.03 24.60
C THR A 410 1.17 29.40 23.36
N LYS A 411 0.76 29.79 22.15
CA LYS A 411 1.15 29.18 20.88
C LYS A 411 0.82 27.69 20.76
N LYS A 412 0.06 27.12 21.71
CA LYS A 412 -0.44 25.75 21.61
C LYS A 412 -1.42 25.63 20.45
N VAL A 413 -1.33 24.52 19.73
CA VAL A 413 -2.27 24.15 18.67
C VAL A 413 -3.34 23.24 19.27
N SER A 414 -4.61 23.50 18.99
CA SER A 414 -5.76 22.68 19.34
C SER A 414 -6.27 22.02 18.07
N HIS A 415 -6.57 20.72 18.16
CA HIS A 415 -7.38 20.03 17.15
C HIS A 415 -8.75 19.72 17.73
N CYS A 416 -9.79 19.78 16.89
CA CYS A 416 -11.10 19.21 17.15
C CYS A 416 -11.42 18.17 16.09
N TYR A 417 -11.69 16.94 16.52
CA TYR A 417 -12.09 15.84 15.66
C TYR A 417 -13.55 15.49 15.90
N ARG A 418 -14.29 15.28 14.80
CA ARG A 418 -15.62 14.68 14.81
C ARG A 418 -15.52 13.20 14.56
N ILE A 419 -16.02 12.39 15.49
CA ILE A 419 -16.08 10.94 15.38
C ILE A 419 -17.53 10.52 15.12
N VAL A 420 -17.73 9.80 14.02
CA VAL A 420 -19.03 9.20 13.65
C VAL A 420 -19.01 7.73 14.03
N TYR A 421 -19.85 7.35 14.99
CA TYR A 421 -20.06 5.98 15.43
C TYR A 421 -21.24 5.39 14.69
N ARG A 422 -21.01 4.32 13.93
CA ARG A 422 -22.06 3.52 13.28
C ARG A 422 -21.54 2.12 13.02
N HIS A 423 -22.18 1.13 13.63
CA HIS A 423 -21.86 -0.28 13.37
C HIS A 423 -22.53 -0.76 12.07
N PRO A 424 -21.87 -1.58 11.26
CA PRO A 424 -22.45 -2.13 10.03
C PRO A 424 -23.63 -3.11 10.25
N GLU A 425 -23.87 -3.58 11.48
CA GLU A 425 -24.69 -4.79 11.73
C GLU A 425 -25.78 -4.58 12.79
N ARG A 426 -25.71 -3.51 13.59
CA ARG A 426 -26.68 -3.20 14.66
C ARG A 426 -26.74 -1.71 15.00
N THR A 427 -27.80 -1.29 15.68
CA THR A 427 -27.90 0.04 16.29
C THR A 427 -26.98 0.14 17.50
N LEU A 428 -26.32 1.30 17.64
CA LEU A 428 -25.53 1.64 18.83
C LEU A 428 -26.38 2.39 19.85
N THR A 429 -26.16 2.11 21.13
CA THR A 429 -26.74 2.82 22.28
C THR A 429 -25.88 4.03 22.64
N GLN A 430 -26.49 5.04 23.27
CA GLN A 430 -25.75 6.20 23.76
C GLN A 430 -24.72 5.80 24.83
N GLU A 431 -25.08 4.87 25.72
CA GLU A 431 -24.23 4.43 26.83
C GLU A 431 -22.98 3.69 26.35
N GLU A 432 -23.08 2.83 25.33
CA GLU A 432 -21.90 2.15 24.79
C GLU A 432 -20.97 3.13 24.07
N VAL A 433 -21.52 4.08 23.28
CA VAL A 433 -20.71 5.08 22.58
C VAL A 433 -20.05 6.03 23.57
N HIS A 434 -20.73 6.43 24.64
CA HIS A 434 -20.16 7.26 25.68
C HIS A 434 -18.95 6.60 26.35
N ARG A 435 -19.06 5.32 26.73
CA ARG A 435 -17.94 4.56 27.33
C ARG A 435 -16.73 4.46 26.39
N ILE A 436 -16.97 4.20 25.11
CA ILE A 436 -15.90 4.14 24.10
C ILE A 436 -15.27 5.52 23.88
N HIS A 437 -16.09 6.57 23.82
CA HIS A 437 -15.60 7.94 23.63
C HIS A 437 -14.72 8.39 24.78
N GLN A 438 -15.16 8.14 26.01
CA GLN A 438 -14.37 8.45 27.21
C GLN A 438 -13.06 7.66 27.23
N ALA A 439 -13.07 6.37 26.85
CA ALA A 439 -11.84 5.59 26.73
C ALA A 439 -10.87 6.18 25.68
N ILE A 440 -11.39 6.73 24.57
CA ILE A 440 -10.58 7.44 23.56
C ILE A 440 -9.98 8.72 24.15
N GLU A 441 -10.75 9.52 24.87
CA GLU A 441 -10.27 10.74 25.53
C GLU A 441 -9.15 10.45 26.53
N GLU A 442 -9.39 9.50 27.45
CA GLU A 442 -8.42 9.10 28.47
C GLU A 442 -7.13 8.54 27.86
N SER A 443 -7.27 7.71 26.82
CA SER A 443 -6.12 7.12 26.14
C SER A 443 -5.37 8.14 25.31
N ALA A 444 -6.04 9.11 24.68
CA ALA A 444 -5.38 10.19 23.96
C ALA A 444 -4.45 10.99 24.90
N VAL A 445 -4.93 11.34 26.10
CA VAL A 445 -4.10 12.03 27.11
C VAL A 445 -2.92 11.16 27.54
N ARG A 446 -3.17 9.88 27.84
CA ARG A 446 -2.16 8.95 28.37
C ARG A 446 -1.09 8.57 27.34
N GLU A 447 -1.47 8.30 26.10
CA GLU A 447 -0.61 7.69 25.08
C GLU A 447 -0.06 8.70 24.07
N LEU A 448 -0.84 9.74 23.74
CA LEU A 448 -0.41 10.79 22.80
C LEU A 448 0.10 12.05 23.52
N GLY A 449 -0.01 12.10 24.85
CA GLY A 449 0.45 13.24 25.65
C GLY A 449 -0.30 14.54 25.35
N VAL A 450 -1.53 14.45 24.85
CA VAL A 450 -2.38 15.62 24.56
C VAL A 450 -2.99 16.17 25.85
N GLU A 451 -3.34 17.45 25.86
CA GLU A 451 -4.06 18.07 26.96
C GLU A 451 -5.54 18.24 26.58
N GLY A 452 -6.41 17.50 27.26
CA GLY A 452 -7.84 17.46 26.96
C GLY A 452 -8.52 18.84 27.02
N ARG A 453 -9.42 19.10 26.07
CA ARG A 453 -10.22 20.32 25.96
C ARG A 453 -11.70 19.95 25.67
N PHE A 454 -12.13 18.83 26.24
CA PHE A 454 -13.43 18.21 26.01
C PHE A 454 -14.55 19.03 26.67
#